data_AF-A0A078MRU6-F1
#
_entry.id   AF-A0A078MRU6-F1
#
_cell.length_a   1.000
_cell.length_b   1.000
_cell.length_c   1.000
_cell.angle_alpha   90.00
_cell.angle_beta   90.00
_cell.angle_gamma   90.00
#
_symmetry.space_group_name_H-M   'P 1'
#
loop_
_entity.id
_entity.type
_entity.pdbx_description
1 polymer ?
#
loop_
_entity_poly.entity_id
_entity_poly.type
_entity_poly.pdbx_seq_one_letter_code
_entity_poly.pdbx_strand_id
1 'polypeptide(L)'
;MSAQPIGLPGPEEIPEPLFRVVGGNPTHEELAALTAVVVGLTGPAPEAAPDRHRAARAWTRRRQLRLLPAPGPGAWRRSYR
;
A
#
# COMPACT_ATOMS: atom_id res chain seq x y z
N MET A 1 15.30 38.40 27.03
CA MET A 1 15.34 37.22 26.13
C MET A 1 14.66 36.07 26.84
N SER A 2 13.32 35.98 26.72
CA SER A 2 12.59 34.83 27.26
C SER A 2 12.72 33.68 26.27
N ALA A 3 13.34 32.58 26.70
CA ALA A 3 13.39 31.34 25.94
C ALA A 3 11.99 30.72 25.95
N GLN A 4 11.38 30.60 24.77
CA GLN A 4 10.14 29.84 24.61
C GLN A 4 10.46 28.34 24.76
N PRO A 5 9.73 27.59 25.60
CA PRO A 5 9.92 26.15 25.69
C PRO A 5 9.52 25.52 24.35
N ILE A 6 10.41 24.70 23.77
CA ILE A 6 10.08 23.86 22.62
C ILE A 6 9.03 22.86 23.11
N GLY A 7 7.76 23.14 22.82
CA GLY A 7 6.68 22.19 23.04
C GLY A 7 6.91 20.98 22.15
N LEU A 8 7.12 19.81 22.75
CA LEU A 8 7.03 18.56 22.00
C LEU A 8 5.60 18.47 21.43
N PRO A 9 5.44 18.18 20.12
CA PRO A 9 4.11 18.05 19.53
C PRO A 9 3.32 17.01 20.32
N GLY A 10 2.08 17.35 20.68
CA GLY A 10 1.17 16.42 21.34
C GLY A 10 0.88 15.22 20.46
N PRO A 11 0.41 14.08 21.01
CA PRO A 11 0.12 12.87 20.23
C PRO A 11 -0.93 13.07 19.13
N GLU A 12 -1.67 14.18 19.13
CA GLU A 12 -2.65 14.54 18.10
C GLU A 12 -2.03 15.20 16.85
N GLU A 13 -0.79 15.67 16.92
CA GLU A 13 -0.07 16.31 15.79
C GLU A 13 0.79 15.34 14.98
N ILE A 14 0.77 14.04 15.31
CA ILE A 14 1.49 13.03 14.51
C ILE A 14 0.64 12.75 13.27
N PRO A 15 1.10 13.11 12.06
CA PRO A 15 0.35 12.83 10.83
C PRO A 15 0.09 11.33 10.71
N GLU A 16 -1.10 10.96 10.21
CA GLU A 16 -1.44 9.55 10.03
C GLU A 16 -0.35 8.85 9.19
N PRO A 17 0.16 7.70 9.65
CA PRO A 17 1.26 7.02 8.96
C PRO A 17 0.81 6.49 7.59
N LEU A 18 1.65 6.70 6.57
CA LEU A 18 1.38 6.28 5.19
C LEU A 18 1.03 4.78 5.05
N PHE A 19 1.70 3.93 5.83
CA PHE A 19 1.39 2.52 5.98
C PHE A 19 1.99 1.97 7.28
N ARG A 20 1.57 0.76 7.68
CA ARG A 20 2.07 0.04 8.87
C ARG A 20 2.54 -1.36 8.50
N VAL A 21 3.73 -1.74 8.98
CA VAL A 21 4.23 -3.12 8.90
C VAL A 21 3.59 -3.94 10.02
N VAL A 22 2.83 -4.97 9.67
CA VAL A 22 2.09 -5.82 10.62
C VAL A 22 2.79 -7.13 10.97
N GLY A 23 3.90 -7.43 10.28
CA GLY A 23 4.73 -8.61 10.51
C GLY A 23 6.01 -8.59 9.66
N GLY A 24 7.01 -9.36 10.07
CA GLY A 24 8.35 -9.37 9.46
C GLY A 24 9.28 -8.30 10.03
N ASN A 25 10.51 -8.25 9.51
CA ASN A 25 11.52 -7.24 9.85
C ASN A 25 12.14 -6.68 8.56
N PRO A 26 11.42 -5.81 7.82
CA PRO A 26 11.89 -5.28 6.54
C PRO A 26 13.09 -4.37 6.73
N THR A 27 13.96 -4.32 5.72
CA THR A 27 15.12 -3.41 5.75
C THR A 27 14.70 -1.97 5.46
N HIS A 28 15.58 -1.01 5.77
CA HIS A 28 15.33 0.40 5.51
C HIS A 28 15.14 0.68 4.01
N GLU A 29 15.89 -0.03 3.19
CA GLU A 29 15.83 0.06 1.73
C GLU A 29 14.47 -0.43 1.20
N GLU A 30 13.93 -1.51 1.74
CA GLU A 30 12.61 -2.03 1.37
C GLU A 30 11.48 -1.05 1.75
N LEU A 31 11.59 -0.40 2.91
CA LEU A 31 10.65 0.64 3.34
C LEU A 31 10.72 1.88 2.44
N ALA A 32 11.92 2.31 2.07
CA ALA A 32 12.11 3.43 1.15
C ALA A 32 11.50 3.13 -0.23
N ALA A 33 11.73 1.93 -0.76
CA ALA A 33 11.19 1.49 -2.04
C ALA A 33 9.65 1.43 -2.03
N LEU A 34 9.05 0.84 -0.98
CA LEU A 34 7.58 0.78 -0.85
C LEU A 34 6.95 2.16 -0.77
N THR A 35 7.57 3.09 -0.03
CA THR A 35 7.10 4.48 0.08
C THR A 35 7.04 5.16 -1.28
N ALA A 36 8.07 5.01 -2.10
CA ALA A 36 8.09 5.58 -3.45
C ALA A 36 6.93 5.08 -4.32
N VAL A 37 6.58 3.78 -4.23
CA VAL A 37 5.46 3.17 -4.97
C VAL A 37 4.11 3.72 -4.51
N VAL A 38 3.90 3.82 -3.19
CA VAL A 38 2.64 4.33 -2.62
C VAL A 38 2.41 5.77 -3.08
N VAL A 39 3.44 6.63 -2.98
CA VAL A 39 3.36 8.02 -3.44
C VAL A 39 3.00 8.09 -4.93
N GLY A 40 3.62 7.27 -5.76
CA GLY A 40 3.34 7.21 -7.21
C GLY A 40 1.90 6.79 -7.54
N LEU A 41 1.29 5.91 -6.74
CA LEU A 41 -0.10 5.45 -6.93
C LEU A 41 -1.14 6.42 -6.39
N THR A 42 -0.79 7.28 -5.44
CA THR A 42 -1.69 8.31 -4.89
C THR A 42 -1.80 9.58 -5.76
N GLY A 43 -1.01 9.68 -6.83
CA GLY A 43 -1.10 10.76 -7.81
C GLY A 43 -2.34 10.65 -8.73
N PRO A 44 -2.70 11.72 -9.46
CA PRO A 44 -3.87 11.73 -10.34
C PRO A 44 -3.76 10.70 -11.48
N ALA A 45 -4.83 9.92 -11.68
CA ALA A 45 -4.89 8.84 -12.66
C ALA A 45 -5.25 9.34 -14.08
N PRO A 46 -4.59 8.84 -15.15
CA PRO A 46 -5.06 9.05 -16.53
C PRO A 46 -6.29 8.18 -16.88
N GLU A 47 -7.11 8.61 -17.85
CA GLU A 47 -8.47 8.09 -18.18
C GLU A 47 -8.51 6.75 -19.00
N ALA A 48 -9.62 6.00 -18.89
CA ALA A 48 -9.81 4.51 -18.74
C ALA A 48 -9.71 3.55 -20.00
N ALA A 49 -9.97 2.21 -20.01
CA ALA A 49 -10.71 1.24 -19.13
C ALA A 49 -10.45 -0.28 -19.44
N PRO A 50 -10.72 -1.25 -18.50
CA PRO A 50 -10.84 -2.70 -18.85
C PRO A 50 -12.22 -3.37 -18.63
N ASP A 51 -12.62 -4.24 -19.57
CA ASP A 51 -13.87 -5.04 -19.61
C ASP A 51 -13.94 -6.17 -18.53
N ARG A 52 -15.04 -6.19 -17.77
CA ARG A 52 -15.28 -7.05 -16.59
C ARG A 52 -15.51 -8.53 -16.92
N HIS A 53 -16.11 -8.88 -18.06
CA HIS A 53 -16.35 -10.30 -18.43
C HIS A 53 -15.05 -11.01 -18.85
N ARG A 54 -14.04 -10.25 -19.29
CA ARG A 54 -12.69 -10.75 -19.55
C ARG A 54 -11.93 -11.01 -18.24
N ALA A 55 -12.10 -10.14 -17.24
CA ALA A 55 -11.44 -10.26 -15.94
C ALA A 55 -11.82 -11.56 -15.19
N ALA A 56 -13.11 -11.95 -15.19
CA ALA A 56 -13.57 -13.19 -14.54
C ALA A 56 -13.00 -14.46 -15.19
N ARG A 57 -12.95 -14.51 -16.53
CA ARG A 57 -12.36 -15.63 -17.28
C ARG A 57 -10.83 -15.71 -17.08
N ALA A 58 -10.14 -14.57 -16.98
CA ALA A 58 -8.69 -14.55 -16.70
C ALA A 58 -8.38 -15.08 -15.30
N TRP A 59 -9.22 -14.79 -14.31
CA TRP A 59 -9.00 -15.22 -12.93
C TRP A 59 -9.17 -16.74 -12.73
N THR A 60 -10.22 -17.35 -13.29
CA THR A 60 -10.42 -18.82 -13.23
C THR A 60 -9.28 -19.57 -13.93
N ARG A 61 -8.85 -19.06 -15.10
CA ARG A 61 -7.68 -19.58 -15.82
C ARG A 61 -6.41 -19.45 -14.96
N ARG A 62 -6.20 -18.32 -14.30
CA ARG A 62 -5.05 -18.10 -13.41
C ARG A 62 -5.00 -19.10 -12.27
N ARG A 63 -6.11 -19.33 -11.59
CA ARG A 63 -6.13 -20.26 -10.46
C ARG A 63 -5.89 -21.72 -10.88
N GLN A 64 -6.49 -22.17 -11.99
CA GLN A 64 -6.26 -23.52 -12.51
C GLN A 64 -4.80 -23.75 -12.93
N LEU A 65 -4.14 -22.70 -13.44
CA LEU A 65 -2.71 -22.68 -13.76
C LEU A 65 -1.81 -22.34 -12.55
N ARG A 66 -2.35 -22.20 -11.33
CA ARG A 66 -1.64 -21.77 -10.11
C ARG A 66 -0.92 -20.44 -10.22
N LEU A 67 -1.44 -19.54 -11.04
CA LEU A 67 -0.98 -18.18 -11.20
C LEU A 67 -1.48 -17.31 -10.04
N LEU A 68 -0.66 -16.34 -9.66
CA LEU A 68 -0.82 -15.48 -8.48
C LEU A 68 -2.08 -14.56 -8.52
N PRO A 69 -2.54 -14.03 -7.36
CA PRO A 69 -3.75 -13.21 -7.23
C PRO A 69 -3.73 -11.93 -8.10
N ALA A 70 -4.92 -11.48 -8.49
CA ALA A 70 -5.09 -10.20 -9.18
C ALA A 70 -5.00 -9.03 -8.17
N PRO A 71 -4.32 -7.93 -8.52
CA PRO A 71 -4.01 -6.84 -7.60
C PRO A 71 -5.26 -6.05 -7.18
N GLY A 72 -5.32 -5.63 -5.91
CA GLY A 72 -6.40 -4.79 -5.36
C GLY A 72 -6.47 -4.76 -3.82
N PRO A 73 -7.22 -3.81 -3.22
CA PRO A 73 -7.31 -3.65 -1.77
C PRO A 73 -7.81 -4.92 -1.08
N GLY A 74 -7.06 -5.41 -0.09
CA GLY A 74 -7.41 -6.62 0.67
C GLY A 74 -7.11 -7.95 -0.01
N ALA A 75 -6.70 -7.98 -1.29
CA ALA A 75 -6.30 -9.22 -1.98
C ALA A 75 -5.11 -9.92 -1.29
N TRP A 76 -4.28 -9.14 -0.61
CA TRP A 76 -3.11 -9.57 0.15
C TRP A 76 -3.42 -10.19 1.51
N ARG A 77 -4.65 -10.03 2.05
CA ARG A 77 -5.02 -10.55 3.38
C ARG A 77 -4.96 -12.08 3.46
N ARG A 78 -5.06 -12.77 2.31
CA ARG A 78 -4.92 -14.22 2.21
C ARG A 78 -3.46 -14.68 2.07
N SER A 79 -2.52 -13.75 1.94
CA SER A 79 -1.08 -14.03 1.79
C SER A 79 -0.30 -13.98 3.11
N TYR A 80 -0.93 -13.60 4.23
CA TYR A 80 -0.29 -13.42 5.53
C TYR A 80 -0.80 -14.43 6.59
N ARG A 81 -1.24 -15.61 6.17
CA ARG A 81 -1.44 -16.75 7.09
C ARG A 81 -0.21 -17.62 7.13
#